data_AF-R1CP04-F1
#
_entry.id   AF-R1CP04-F1
#
_cell.length_a   1.000
_cell.length_b   1.000
_cell.length_c   1.000
_cell.angle_alpha   90.00
_cell.angle_beta   90.00
_cell.angle_gamma   90.00
#
_symmetry.space_group_name_H-M   'P 1'
#
loop_
_entity.id
_entity.type
_entity.pdbx_description
1 polymer ?
#
loop_
_entity_poly.entity_id
_entity_poly.type
_entity_poly.pdbx_seq_one_letter_code
_entity_poly.pdbx_strand_id
1 'polypeptide(L)'
;MKKKRFYAIMCVFAILFSSTVMAEGLYKDIKVYFDNIKVNINGESKIEDEEVFIYKNKVYVPVRSLVENMGGEIHWNAQDNRVSIKTYKDFPECDTLNGEVFVYGLITDINFKDRTIQIEQHFDDNSVEVTPILKVREDAGIIFQRNDKKMNIEFKDLRFGEDVGLVLDKNKKVRGIIITD
;
A
#
# COMPACT_ATOMS: atom_id res chain seq x y z
N MET A 1 -28.46 47.44 40.40
CA MET A 1 -29.21 47.23 39.13
C MET A 1 -28.53 47.81 37.89
N LYS A 2 -27.79 48.93 37.96
CA LYS A 2 -27.17 49.59 36.79
C LYS A 2 -26.05 48.78 36.10
N LYS A 3 -25.15 48.13 36.86
CA LYS A 3 -24.06 47.30 36.30
C LYS A 3 -24.55 46.04 35.58
N LYS A 4 -25.56 45.34 36.11
CA LYS A 4 -26.17 44.15 35.47
C LYS A 4 -26.86 44.51 34.14
N ARG A 5 -27.50 45.69 34.05
CA ARG A 5 -28.06 46.22 32.80
C ARG A 5 -26.98 46.60 31.79
N PHE A 6 -25.85 47.14 32.24
CA PHE A 6 -24.70 47.44 31.38
C PHE A 6 -24.10 46.17 30.77
N TYR A 7 -23.86 45.11 31.57
CA TYR A 7 -23.39 43.83 31.04
C TYR A 7 -24.39 43.17 30.09
N ALA A 8 -25.69 43.28 30.36
CA ALA A 8 -26.72 42.79 29.44
C ALA A 8 -26.68 43.51 28.08
N ILE A 9 -26.51 44.84 28.08
CA ILE A 9 -26.40 45.64 26.85
C ILE A 9 -25.11 45.28 26.10
N MET A 10 -23.99 45.08 26.80
CA MET A 10 -22.73 44.68 26.19
C MET A 10 -22.80 43.31 25.52
N CYS A 11 -23.47 42.33 26.15
CA CYS A 11 -23.71 41.02 25.54
C CYS A 11 -24.59 41.11 24.29
N VAL A 12 -25.64 41.95 24.31
CA VAL A 12 -26.51 42.17 23.14
C VAL A 12 -25.73 42.82 21.99
N PHE A 13 -24.84 43.77 22.30
CA PHE A 13 -23.98 44.41 21.31
C PHE A 13 -22.97 43.43 20.70
N ALA A 14 -22.39 42.53 21.50
CA ALA A 14 -21.47 41.50 21.00
C ALA A 14 -22.15 40.51 20.04
N ILE A 15 -23.44 40.20 20.26
CA ILE A 15 -24.23 39.33 19.38
C ILE A 15 -24.64 40.08 18.09
N LEU A 16 -24.89 41.39 18.17
CA LEU A 16 -25.27 42.20 16.99
C LEU A 16 -24.09 42.51 16.05
N PHE A 17 -22.86 42.47 16.56
CA PHE A 17 -21.62 42.68 15.79
C PHE A 17 -20.89 41.38 15.44
N SER A 18 -21.45 40.20 15.71
CA SER A 18 -20.88 38.95 15.23
C SER A 18 -21.19 38.79 13.73
N SER A 19 -20.28 39.21 12.86
CA SER A 19 -20.36 38.87 11.45
C SER A 19 -20.15 37.38 11.27
N THR A 20 -21.05 36.73 10.53
CA THR A 20 -20.83 35.36 10.09
C THR A 20 -19.77 35.38 8.99
N VAL A 21 -18.62 34.76 9.25
CA VAL A 21 -17.65 34.47 8.20
C VAL A 21 -18.11 33.20 7.50
N MET A 22 -18.74 33.35 6.34
CA MET A 22 -18.98 32.20 5.46
C MET A 22 -17.70 31.92 4.69
N ALA A 23 -17.11 30.75 4.92
CA ALA A 23 -16.01 30.26 4.11
C ALA A 23 -16.57 29.85 2.73
N GLU A 24 -16.44 30.72 1.74
CA GLU A 24 -16.74 30.38 0.35
C GLU A 24 -15.63 29.45 -0.15
N GLY A 25 -15.98 28.21 -0.45
CA GLY A 25 -15.05 27.29 -1.11
C GLY A 25 -14.64 27.89 -2.45
N LEU A 26 -13.33 28.08 -2.66
CA LEU A 26 -12.76 28.49 -3.95
C LEU A 26 -12.88 27.35 -4.96
N TYR A 27 -14.08 27.11 -5.48
CA TYR A 27 -14.29 26.19 -6.58
C TYR A 27 -13.94 26.89 -7.89
N LYS A 28 -13.15 26.23 -8.73
CA LYS A 28 -12.84 26.70 -10.08
C LYS A 28 -13.37 25.71 -11.09
N ASP A 29 -14.35 26.14 -11.87
CA ASP A 29 -14.81 25.37 -13.01
C ASP A 29 -13.72 25.33 -14.08
N ILE A 30 -13.42 24.12 -14.55
CA ILE A 30 -12.54 23.90 -15.68
C ILE A 30 -13.34 23.25 -16.81
N LYS A 31 -13.14 23.74 -18.04
CA LYS A 31 -13.62 23.07 -19.24
C LYS A 31 -12.56 22.07 -19.68
N VAL A 32 -12.96 20.81 -19.77
CA VAL A 32 -12.12 19.69 -20.21
C VAL A 32 -12.75 19.05 -21.44
N TYR A 33 -11.94 18.34 -22.23
CA TYR A 33 -12.42 17.56 -23.37
C TYR A 33 -12.29 16.08 -23.04
N PHE A 34 -13.37 15.33 -23.26
CA PHE A 34 -13.37 13.88 -23.24
C PHE A 34 -13.32 13.38 -24.69
N ASP A 35 -12.49 12.38 -24.93
CA ASP A 35 -12.31 11.71 -26.22
C ASP A 35 -12.03 10.23 -25.95
N ASN A 36 -11.98 9.39 -26.98
CA ASN A 36 -11.69 7.96 -26.85
C ASN A 36 -10.19 7.68 -26.68
N ILE A 37 -9.67 7.99 -25.49
CA ILE A 37 -8.27 7.88 -25.08
C ILE A 37 -8.04 6.53 -24.41
N LYS A 38 -7.41 5.63 -25.16
CA LYS A 38 -7.00 4.31 -24.65
C LYS A 38 -5.61 4.37 -24.04
N VAL A 39 -5.49 3.96 -22.78
CA VAL A 39 -4.20 3.80 -22.10
C VAL A 39 -3.81 2.33 -22.07
N ASN A 40 -2.68 2.03 -22.72
CA ASN A 40 -2.10 0.69 -22.75
C ASN A 40 -0.98 0.57 -21.72
N ILE A 41 -1.10 -0.42 -20.82
CA ILE A 41 -0.11 -0.75 -19.79
C ILE A 41 0.33 -2.18 -20.04
N ASN A 42 1.64 -2.40 -20.25
CA ASN A 42 2.21 -3.72 -20.55
C ASN A 42 1.54 -4.43 -21.75
N GLY A 43 1.08 -3.68 -22.75
CA GLY A 43 0.41 -4.22 -23.94
C GLY A 43 -1.10 -4.50 -23.77
N GLU A 44 -1.66 -4.24 -22.59
CA GLU A 44 -3.11 -4.41 -22.33
C GLU A 44 -3.78 -3.04 -22.19
N SER A 45 -4.93 -2.85 -22.85
CA SER A 45 -5.77 -1.66 -22.69
C SER A 45 -6.50 -1.77 -21.35
N LYS A 46 -6.16 -0.90 -20.38
CA LYS A 46 -6.58 -1.06 -18.98
C LYS A 46 -7.37 0.10 -18.40
N ILE A 47 -7.41 1.26 -19.05
CA ILE A 47 -8.09 2.44 -18.55
C ILE A 47 -9.10 2.90 -19.61
N GLU A 48 -10.35 3.02 -19.21
CA GLU A 48 -11.47 3.46 -20.05
C GLU A 48 -11.85 4.92 -19.81
N ASP A 49 -12.43 5.54 -20.84
CA ASP A 49 -12.46 6.97 -21.14
C ASP A 49 -12.99 7.92 -20.07
N GLU A 50 -13.99 7.53 -19.29
CA GLU A 50 -14.75 8.51 -18.50
C GLU A 50 -13.89 9.19 -17.41
N GLU A 51 -12.76 8.60 -17.04
CA GLU A 51 -11.81 9.15 -16.08
C GLU A 51 -10.59 9.84 -16.71
N VAL A 52 -10.43 9.74 -18.04
CA VAL A 52 -9.30 10.30 -18.79
C VAL A 52 -9.78 11.52 -19.59
N PHE A 53 -9.11 12.66 -19.43
CA PHE A 53 -9.53 13.89 -20.10
C PHE A 53 -8.37 14.74 -20.58
N ILE A 54 -8.63 15.57 -21.57
CA ILE A 54 -7.69 16.55 -22.10
C ILE A 54 -7.98 17.91 -21.48
N TYR A 55 -6.97 18.48 -20.83
CA TYR A 55 -7.03 19.84 -20.31
C TYR A 55 -5.75 20.58 -20.68
N LYS A 56 -5.90 21.74 -21.33
CA LYS A 56 -4.77 22.57 -21.80
C LYS A 56 -3.73 21.76 -22.61
N ASN A 57 -4.21 20.97 -23.57
CA ASN A 57 -3.37 20.15 -24.46
C ASN A 57 -2.51 19.10 -23.72
N LYS A 58 -2.96 18.66 -22.54
CA LYS A 58 -2.38 17.55 -21.78
C LYS A 58 -3.45 16.52 -21.46
N VAL A 59 -3.09 15.24 -21.56
CA VAL A 59 -3.92 14.12 -21.14
C VAL A 59 -3.73 13.90 -19.63
N TYR A 60 -4.82 13.86 -18.89
CA TYR A 60 -4.85 13.56 -17.46
C TYR A 60 -5.40 12.15 -17.29
N VAL A 61 -4.63 11.31 -16.59
CA VAL A 61 -4.96 9.90 -16.35
C VAL A 61 -5.01 9.68 -14.83
N PRO A 62 -5.95 8.89 -14.31
CA PRO A 62 -5.99 8.52 -12.90
C PRO A 62 -4.70 7.82 -12.47
N VAL A 63 -3.90 8.49 -11.64
CA VAL A 63 -2.62 7.96 -11.16
C VAL A 63 -2.78 6.64 -10.41
N ARG A 64 -3.90 6.45 -9.68
CA ARG A 64 -4.19 5.19 -8.99
C ARG A 64 -4.31 4.03 -9.97
N SER A 65 -5.11 4.21 -11.01
CA SER A 65 -5.31 3.18 -12.03
C SER A 65 -3.98 2.82 -12.71
N LEU A 66 -3.14 3.81 -13.03
CA LEU A 66 -1.79 3.56 -13.57
C LEU A 66 -0.95 2.70 -12.61
N VAL A 67 -0.82 3.12 -11.35
CA VAL A 67 0.05 2.46 -10.36
C VAL A 67 -0.42 1.03 -10.06
N GLU A 68 -1.72 0.82 -9.85
CA GLU A 68 -2.27 -0.50 -9.54
C GLU A 68 -2.14 -1.48 -10.70
N ASN A 69 -2.37 -1.03 -11.95
CA ASN A 69 -2.16 -1.85 -13.14
C ASN A 69 -0.67 -2.17 -13.39
N MET A 70 0.24 -1.33 -12.88
CA MET A 70 1.68 -1.60 -12.88
C MET A 70 2.13 -2.49 -11.72
N GLY A 71 1.21 -3.00 -10.90
CA GLY A 71 1.50 -3.89 -9.78
C GLY A 71 1.98 -3.18 -8.51
N GLY A 72 1.94 -1.85 -8.48
CA GLY A 72 2.29 -1.05 -7.30
C GLY A 72 1.11 -0.79 -6.37
N GLU A 73 1.36 0.09 -5.41
CA GLU A 73 0.38 0.60 -4.44
C GLU A 73 0.48 2.12 -4.34
N ILE A 74 -0.67 2.77 -4.11
CA ILE A 74 -0.78 4.21 -3.94
C ILE A 74 -1.55 4.53 -2.66
N HIS A 75 -1.06 5.50 -1.90
CA HIS A 75 -1.70 5.97 -0.67
C HIS A 75 -1.88 7.49 -0.72
N TRP A 76 -3.09 7.95 -0.40
CA TRP A 76 -3.39 9.37 -0.24
C TRP A 76 -3.47 9.72 1.24
N ASN A 77 -2.60 10.63 1.68
CA ASN A 77 -2.66 11.24 2.99
C ASN A 77 -3.30 12.63 2.87
N ALA A 78 -4.56 12.73 3.29
CA ALA A 78 -5.33 13.97 3.24
C ALA A 78 -4.85 15.03 4.24
N GLN A 79 -4.22 14.64 5.34
CA GLN A 79 -3.70 15.58 6.34
C GLN A 79 -2.50 16.35 5.79
N ASP A 80 -1.62 15.64 5.09
CA ASP A 80 -0.40 16.20 4.51
C ASP A 80 -0.54 16.64 3.05
N ASN A 81 -1.73 16.47 2.46
CA ASN A 81 -1.96 16.60 1.01
C ASN A 81 -0.91 15.86 0.17
N ARG A 82 -0.57 14.63 0.58
CA ARG A 82 0.56 13.87 0.03
C ARG A 82 0.09 12.56 -0.60
N VAL A 83 0.59 12.31 -1.82
CA VAL A 83 0.49 11.00 -2.48
C VAL A 83 1.81 10.25 -2.28
N SER A 84 1.72 9.02 -1.77
CA SER A 84 2.84 8.09 -1.69
C SER A 84 2.62 6.93 -2.66
N ILE A 85 3.63 6.60 -3.45
CA ILE A 85 3.59 5.51 -4.44
C ILE A 85 4.69 4.51 -4.10
N LYS A 86 4.33 3.23 -4.04
CA LYS A 86 5.26 2.10 -4.01
C LYS A 86 5.13 1.34 -5.33
N THR A 87 6.26 0.94 -5.90
CA THR A 87 6.32 0.19 -7.17
C THR A 87 6.15 -1.32 -6.99
N TYR A 88 5.86 -1.75 -5.78
CA TYR A 88 5.65 -3.13 -5.38
C TYR A 88 4.55 -3.13 -4.31
N LYS A 89 3.86 -4.26 -4.14
CA LYS A 89 2.93 -4.55 -3.06
C LYS A 89 3.66 -5.17 -1.88
N ASP A 90 3.70 -4.46 -0.78
CA ASP A 90 4.15 -4.96 0.51
C ASP A 90 3.15 -5.96 1.09
N PHE A 91 3.59 -6.69 2.11
CA PHE A 91 2.69 -7.45 2.98
C PHE A 91 2.89 -7.02 4.44
N PRO A 92 1.87 -7.19 5.30
CA PRO A 92 1.98 -6.78 6.70
C PRO A 92 3.14 -7.47 7.41
N GLU A 93 3.79 -6.73 8.32
CA GLU A 93 4.81 -7.28 9.22
C GLU A 93 4.28 -8.48 10.01
N CYS A 94 5.19 -9.32 10.50
CA CYS A 94 4.83 -10.51 11.27
C CYS A 94 4.12 -10.13 12.56
N ASP A 95 2.92 -10.69 12.78
CA ASP A 95 2.14 -10.45 13.99
C ASP A 95 2.29 -11.63 14.97
N THR A 96 3.34 -11.57 15.78
CA THR A 96 3.68 -12.62 16.74
C THR A 96 2.61 -12.79 17.83
N LEU A 97 1.83 -11.75 18.13
CA LEU A 97 0.74 -11.81 19.12
C LEU A 97 -0.44 -12.64 18.63
N ASN A 98 -0.64 -12.71 17.31
CA ASN A 98 -1.70 -13.49 16.67
C ASN A 98 -1.23 -14.87 16.18
N GLY A 99 -0.10 -15.36 16.70
CA GLY A 99 0.41 -16.70 16.44
C GLY A 99 1.17 -16.86 15.13
N GLU A 100 1.53 -15.76 14.48
CA GLU A 100 2.45 -15.78 13.35
C GLU A 100 3.89 -15.98 13.81
N VAL A 101 4.71 -16.53 12.92
CA VAL A 101 6.13 -16.78 13.19
C VAL A 101 6.96 -16.21 12.06
N PHE A 102 7.98 -15.45 12.42
CA PHE A 102 9.02 -15.03 11.50
C PHE A 102 10.16 -16.05 11.53
N VAL A 103 10.64 -16.46 10.37
CA VAL A 103 11.72 -17.43 10.23
C VAL A 103 12.73 -16.89 9.22
N TYR A 104 14.02 -17.02 9.52
CA TYR A 104 15.09 -16.70 8.59
C TYR A 104 15.87 -17.96 8.23
N GLY A 105 16.29 -18.10 6.97
CA GLY A 105 17.05 -19.27 6.55
C GLY A 105 17.37 -19.31 5.06
N LEU A 106 18.04 -20.38 4.66
CA LEU A 106 18.45 -20.64 3.29
C LEU A 106 17.51 -21.65 2.62
N ILE A 107 17.05 -21.37 1.40
CA ILE A 107 16.27 -22.36 0.63
C ILE A 107 17.18 -23.53 0.21
N THR A 108 16.83 -24.74 0.63
CA THR A 108 17.57 -25.98 0.30
C THR A 108 16.82 -26.91 -0.65
N ASP A 109 15.52 -26.73 -0.86
CA ASP A 109 14.78 -27.42 -1.91
C ASP A 109 13.49 -26.66 -2.26
N ILE A 110 13.00 -26.82 -3.49
CA ILE A 110 11.75 -26.21 -3.94
C ILE A 110 10.95 -27.23 -4.74
N ASN A 111 9.73 -27.51 -4.28
CA ASN A 111 8.75 -28.25 -5.07
C ASN A 111 7.70 -27.28 -5.63
N PHE A 112 7.84 -26.97 -6.92
CA PHE A 112 6.94 -26.07 -7.64
C PHE A 112 5.52 -26.60 -7.80
N LYS A 113 5.33 -27.93 -7.86
CA LYS A 113 4.00 -28.54 -8.00
C LYS A 113 3.22 -28.46 -6.71
N ASP A 114 3.88 -28.78 -5.61
CA ASP A 114 3.27 -28.81 -4.29
C ASP A 114 3.42 -27.46 -3.56
N ARG A 115 3.98 -26.41 -4.18
CA ARG A 115 4.27 -25.11 -3.56
C ARG A 115 4.87 -25.24 -2.16
N THR A 116 5.86 -26.13 -2.01
CA THR A 116 6.60 -26.29 -0.76
C THR A 116 8.05 -25.88 -0.95
N ILE A 117 8.62 -25.27 0.07
CA ILE A 117 10.06 -24.98 0.15
C ILE A 117 10.63 -25.77 1.32
N GLN A 118 11.84 -26.28 1.15
CA GLN A 118 12.66 -26.75 2.25
C GLN A 118 13.65 -25.66 2.63
N ILE A 119 13.82 -25.41 3.92
CA ILE A 119 14.78 -24.42 4.42
C ILE A 119 15.76 -25.02 5.42
N GLU A 120 16.97 -24.50 5.41
CA GLU A 120 17.90 -24.58 6.53
C GLU A 120 17.75 -23.30 7.35
N GLN A 121 17.25 -23.42 8.59
CA GLN A 121 16.97 -22.28 9.44
C GLN A 121 18.24 -21.70 10.03
N HIS A 122 18.36 -20.38 9.96
CA HIS A 122 19.37 -19.62 10.69
C HIS A 122 18.78 -19.22 12.04
N PHE A 123 19.32 -19.78 13.12
CA PHE A 123 18.83 -19.51 14.47
C PHE A 123 19.47 -18.27 15.08
N ASP A 124 18.64 -17.42 15.68
CA ASP A 124 19.00 -16.38 16.63
C ASP A 124 18.37 -16.65 18.01
N ASP A 125 18.63 -15.79 18.99
CA ASP A 125 18.13 -15.95 20.37
C ASP A 125 16.59 -15.95 20.47
N ASN A 126 15.87 -15.44 19.46
CA ASN A 126 14.41 -15.34 19.44
C ASN A 126 13.74 -16.31 18.45
N SER A 127 14.52 -17.20 17.85
CA SER A 127 14.04 -18.06 16.77
C SER A 127 13.15 -19.18 17.29
N VAL A 128 12.02 -19.38 16.59
CA VAL A 128 11.11 -20.50 16.83
C VAL A 128 11.39 -21.56 15.79
N GLU A 129 11.80 -22.75 16.23
CA GLU A 129 12.03 -23.88 15.33
C GLU A 129 10.74 -24.26 14.58
N VAL A 130 10.83 -24.34 13.26
CA VAL A 130 9.75 -24.82 12.39
C VAL A 130 10.13 -26.08 11.64
N THR A 131 9.13 -26.75 11.04
CA THR A 131 9.40 -27.88 10.15
C THR A 131 10.22 -27.41 8.95
N PRO A 132 11.23 -28.19 8.51
CA PRO A 132 12.09 -27.78 7.42
C PRO A 132 11.33 -27.64 6.10
N ILE A 133 10.27 -28.44 5.90
CA ILE A 133 9.40 -28.35 4.73
C ILE A 133 8.20 -27.45 5.09
N LEU A 134 8.05 -26.36 4.34
CA LEU A 134 7.03 -25.34 4.55
C LEU A 134 6.15 -25.20 3.30
N LYS A 135 4.83 -25.24 3.49
CA LYS A 135 3.85 -24.99 2.41
C LYS A 135 3.66 -23.49 2.25
N VAL A 136 3.84 -23.00 1.04
CA VAL A 136 3.61 -21.61 0.65
C VAL A 136 2.17 -21.45 0.18
N ARG A 137 1.49 -20.41 0.69
CA ARG A 137 0.12 -20.09 0.30
C ARG A 137 0.06 -19.64 -1.16
N GLU A 138 -1.09 -19.81 -1.78
CA GLU A 138 -1.33 -19.35 -3.16
C GLU A 138 -1.23 -17.83 -3.28
N ASP A 139 -1.73 -17.12 -2.26
CA ASP A 139 -1.76 -15.66 -2.12
C ASP A 139 -0.57 -15.09 -1.36
N ALA A 140 0.51 -15.86 -1.18
CA ALA A 140 1.69 -15.40 -0.47
C ALA A 140 2.34 -14.22 -1.21
N GLY A 141 2.61 -13.14 -0.49
CA GLY A 141 3.40 -12.02 -1.01
C GLY A 141 4.88 -12.41 -1.05
N ILE A 142 5.52 -12.32 -2.22
CA ILE A 142 6.94 -12.63 -2.38
C ILE A 142 7.63 -11.37 -2.89
N ILE A 143 8.62 -10.90 -2.12
CA ILE A 143 9.34 -9.68 -2.39
C ILE A 143 10.82 -10.02 -2.52
N PHE A 144 11.40 -9.67 -3.66
CA PHE A 144 12.85 -9.63 -3.82
C PHE A 144 13.36 -8.24 -3.46
N GLN A 145 14.31 -8.17 -2.53
CA GLN A 145 14.94 -6.94 -2.10
C GLN A 145 16.43 -6.96 -2.41
N ARG A 146 16.91 -5.89 -3.06
CA ARG A 146 18.33 -5.65 -3.31
C ARG A 146 18.66 -4.20 -3.01
N ASN A 147 19.51 -3.97 -2.00
CA ASN A 147 19.74 -2.66 -1.41
C ASN A 147 18.41 -1.99 -0.99
N ASP A 148 18.12 -0.80 -1.54
CA ASP A 148 16.92 0.01 -1.32
C ASP A 148 15.76 -0.34 -2.28
N LYS A 149 15.98 -1.26 -3.23
CA LYS A 149 14.98 -1.63 -4.24
C LYS A 149 14.25 -2.90 -3.85
N LYS A 150 12.93 -2.88 -4.07
CA LYS A 150 12.02 -4.01 -3.84
C LYS A 150 11.18 -4.26 -5.08
N MET A 151 10.89 -5.52 -5.36
CA MET A 151 9.98 -5.93 -6.42
C MET A 151 9.18 -7.16 -6.00
N ASN A 152 7.93 -7.26 -6.44
CA ASN A 152 7.19 -8.51 -6.34
C ASN A 152 7.70 -9.50 -7.38
N ILE A 153 7.83 -10.75 -6.99
CA ILE A 153 8.16 -11.87 -7.87
C ILE A 153 7.17 -13.01 -7.65
N GLU A 154 7.19 -14.00 -8.53
CA GLU A 154 6.34 -15.17 -8.40
C GLU A 154 7.06 -16.32 -7.68
N PHE A 155 6.28 -17.28 -7.16
CA PHE A 155 6.85 -18.47 -6.51
C PHE A 155 7.76 -19.29 -7.43
N LYS A 156 7.50 -19.26 -8.74
CA LYS A 156 8.32 -19.93 -9.77
C LYS A 156 9.70 -19.29 -9.95
N ASP A 157 9.88 -18.06 -9.47
CA ASP A 157 11.13 -17.30 -9.64
C ASP A 157 12.11 -17.56 -8.49
N LEU A 158 11.66 -18.23 -7.42
CA LEU A 158 12.50 -18.65 -6.29
C LEU A 158 13.60 -19.62 -6.72
N ARG A 159 14.73 -19.55 -6.03
CA ARG A 159 15.92 -20.36 -6.34
C ARG A 159 16.48 -21.05 -5.11
N PHE A 160 17.11 -22.19 -5.37
CA PHE A 160 17.94 -22.87 -4.38
C PHE A 160 19.09 -21.96 -3.96
N GLY A 161 19.39 -21.94 -2.66
CA GLY A 161 20.48 -21.16 -2.08
C GLY A 161 20.15 -19.69 -1.86
N GLU A 162 18.88 -19.27 -1.95
CA GLU A 162 18.46 -17.91 -1.60
C GLU A 162 18.26 -17.77 -0.09
N ASP A 163 18.82 -16.71 0.48
CA ASP A 163 18.56 -16.26 1.85
C ASP A 163 17.16 -15.62 1.92
N VAL A 164 16.31 -16.15 2.78
CA VAL A 164 14.91 -15.78 2.88
C VAL A 164 14.45 -15.50 4.32
N GLY A 165 13.71 -14.41 4.47
CA GLY A 165 12.82 -14.17 5.59
C GLY A 165 11.41 -14.63 5.24
N LEU A 166 10.82 -15.47 6.10
CA LEU A 166 9.50 -16.05 5.92
C LEU A 166 8.57 -15.57 7.03
N VAL A 167 7.34 -15.24 6.68
CA VAL A 167 6.26 -15.04 7.64
C VAL A 167 5.28 -16.20 7.52
N LEU A 168 5.18 -16.99 8.58
CA LEU A 168 4.25 -18.10 8.70
C LEU A 168 2.98 -17.63 9.41
N ASP A 169 1.83 -17.98 8.87
CA ASP A 169 0.55 -17.75 9.53
C ASP A 169 0.34 -18.69 10.73
N LYS A 170 -0.77 -18.50 11.45
CA LYS A 170 -1.18 -19.34 12.59
C LYS A 170 -1.29 -20.84 12.26
N ASN A 171 -1.42 -21.21 10.99
CA ASN A 171 -1.50 -22.60 10.53
C ASN A 171 -0.14 -23.12 10.02
N LYS A 172 0.95 -22.39 10.30
CA LYS A 172 2.32 -22.69 9.85
C LYS A 172 2.49 -22.72 8.33
N LYS A 173 1.64 -22.01 7.59
CA LYS A 173 1.81 -21.82 6.14
C LYS A 173 2.48 -20.49 5.86
N VAL A 174 3.38 -20.45 4.88
CA VAL A 174 4.10 -19.23 4.51
C VAL A 174 3.14 -18.29 3.78
N ARG A 175 2.91 -17.11 4.36
CA ARG A 175 2.10 -16.03 3.78
C ARG A 175 2.94 -14.91 3.16
N GLY A 176 4.21 -14.82 3.54
CA GLY A 176 5.12 -13.78 3.09
C GLY A 176 6.54 -14.32 2.96
N ILE A 177 7.23 -13.94 1.89
CA ILE A 177 8.64 -14.26 1.65
C ILE A 177 9.36 -12.97 1.28
N ILE A 178 10.47 -12.68 1.94
CA ILE A 178 11.40 -11.63 1.58
C ILE A 178 12.71 -12.31 1.23
N ILE A 179 13.20 -12.09 0.02
CA ILE A 179 14.52 -12.55 -0.43
C ILE A 179 15.45 -11.36 -0.35
N THR A 180 16.63 -11.59 0.21
CA THR A 180 17.68 -10.56 0.33
C THR A 180 18.95 -11.01 -0.36
N ASP A 181 19.47 -10.15 -1.23
CA ASP A 181 20.76 -10.26 -1.92
C ASP A 181 21.64 -9.06 -1.58
#